data_AF-A0A5J5C8G5-F1
#
_entry.id   AF-A0A5J5C8G5-F1
#
_cell.length_a   1.000
_cell.length_b   1.000
_cell.length_c   1.000
_cell.angle_alpha   90.00
_cell.angle_beta   90.00
_cell.angle_gamma   90.00
#
_symmetry.space_group_name_H-M   'P 1'
#
loop_
_entity.id
_entity.type
_entity.pdbx_description
1 polymer ?
#
loop_
_entity_poly.entity_id
_entity_poly.type
_entity_poly.pdbx_seq_one_letter_code
_entity_poly.pdbx_strand_id
1 'polypeptide(L)'
;MHFDTIVGSSLILNTSAPVAFGCSTSQTGDLTNPDIAVDGIFGLGQQGLSIISQLYTQGITPNVFSHCLRGDSGGGGVLVLGEIVEPDIVYSPLVPSHRLRREVRKAWRMAPLCLIWCIWQKRYMSISVNGQTLSIDPKVFVATSNNQGTIVDSGTTLAYLAEEAYDPFVSAITGATSQFSQFVRLLVSKGNQCYQVTSSISEIFPTVSLNFGGGASMILKPQDYLLQQNSTGGAAVWCIGFQKSKGQRTILGDLVLKDKIIVYDLAGQRIGWANYDCSLL
;
A
#
# COMPACT_ATOMS: atom_id res chain seq x y z
N MET A 1 -13.91 -16.98 16.00
CA MET A 1 -12.51 -16.51 15.90
C MET A 1 -12.04 -16.15 17.31
N HIS A 2 -10.83 -16.54 17.69
CA HIS A 2 -10.24 -16.26 19.01
C HIS A 2 -9.25 -15.11 18.89
N PHE A 3 -9.26 -14.18 19.84
CA PHE A 3 -8.39 -13.02 19.84
C PHE A 3 -7.86 -12.74 21.25
N ASP A 4 -6.63 -12.23 21.31
CA ASP A 4 -6.06 -11.68 22.52
C ASP A 4 -6.35 -10.17 22.56
N THR A 5 -7.03 -9.72 23.63
CA THR A 5 -7.40 -8.30 23.75
C THR A 5 -6.30 -7.53 24.47
N ILE A 6 -5.72 -6.54 23.79
CA ILE A 6 -4.67 -5.68 24.33
C ILE A 6 -5.21 -4.26 24.47
N VAL A 7 -5.07 -3.67 25.66
CA VAL A 7 -5.34 -2.24 25.90
C VAL A 7 -4.15 -1.64 26.63
N GLY A 8 -3.41 -0.77 25.96
CA GLY A 8 -2.12 -0.29 26.45
C GLY A 8 -1.11 -1.44 26.59
N SER A 9 -0.42 -1.52 27.74
CA SER A 9 0.57 -2.58 28.02
C SER A 9 -0.01 -3.82 28.70
N SER A 10 -1.34 -3.93 28.82
CA SER A 10 -2.00 -5.02 29.55
C SER A 10 -2.79 -5.93 28.59
N LEU A 11 -2.53 -7.23 28.66
CA LEU A 11 -3.37 -8.28 28.07
C LEU A 11 -4.58 -8.46 28.98
N ILE A 12 -5.77 -8.12 28.49
CA ILE A 12 -6.95 -8.00 29.34
C ILE A 12 -7.77 -9.29 29.39
N LEU A 13 -8.00 -9.98 28.26
CA LEU A 13 -8.75 -11.25 28.22
C LEU A 13 -8.73 -11.90 26.81
N ASN A 14 -8.77 -13.23 26.77
CA ASN A 14 -9.07 -13.99 25.55
C ASN A 14 -10.55 -13.81 25.22
N THR A 15 -10.85 -13.27 24.04
CA THR A 15 -12.23 -13.06 23.58
C THR A 15 -12.51 -13.92 22.36
N SER A 16 -13.77 -14.31 22.20
CA SER A 16 -14.22 -15.14 21.08
C SER A 16 -15.46 -14.54 20.45
N ALA A 17 -15.46 -14.44 19.12
CA ALA A 17 -16.56 -13.87 18.37
C ALA A 17 -17.06 -14.83 17.29
N PRO A 18 -18.39 -14.97 17.11
CA PRO A 18 -18.94 -15.56 15.89
C PRO A 18 -18.69 -14.61 14.71
N VAL A 19 -18.26 -15.18 13.59
CA VAL A 19 -17.97 -14.44 12.35
C VAL A 19 -18.53 -15.25 11.19
N ALA A 20 -19.28 -14.60 10.32
CA ALA A 20 -19.69 -15.17 9.05
C ALA A 20 -18.53 -15.03 8.05
N PHE A 21 -18.18 -16.11 7.37
CA PHE A 21 -17.22 -16.13 6.27
C PHE A 21 -17.76 -16.97 5.12
N GLY A 22 -17.25 -16.75 3.92
CA GLY A 22 -17.64 -17.49 2.73
C GLY A 22 -16.79 -18.75 2.53
N CYS A 23 -17.38 -19.81 1.99
CA CYS A 23 -16.66 -20.99 1.54
C CYS A 23 -16.33 -20.87 0.04
N SER A 24 -15.09 -21.17 -0.33
CA SER A 24 -14.69 -21.30 -1.74
C SER A 24 -14.56 -22.78 -2.11
N THR A 25 -15.06 -23.16 -3.29
CA THR A 25 -14.97 -24.53 -3.82
C THR A 25 -13.97 -24.67 -4.97
N SER A 26 -13.45 -23.55 -5.47
CA SER A 26 -12.43 -23.52 -6.52
C SER A 26 -11.56 -22.27 -6.39
N GLN A 27 -10.28 -22.41 -6.70
CA GLN A 27 -9.33 -21.30 -6.74
C GLN A 27 -8.83 -21.14 -8.19
N THR A 28 -8.56 -19.91 -8.61
CA THR A 28 -8.04 -19.60 -9.95
C THR A 28 -7.00 -18.46 -9.86
N GLY A 29 -6.23 -18.27 -10.94
CA GLY A 29 -5.21 -17.23 -11.01
C GLY A 29 -4.06 -17.47 -10.02
N ASP A 30 -3.48 -16.39 -9.50
CA ASP A 30 -2.29 -16.42 -8.65
C ASP A 30 -2.50 -17.13 -7.31
N LEU A 31 -3.75 -17.30 -6.87
CA LEU A 31 -4.08 -18.07 -5.66
C LEU A 31 -3.77 -19.57 -5.79
N THR A 32 -3.65 -20.07 -7.03
CA THR A 32 -3.28 -21.47 -7.30
C THR A 32 -1.77 -21.69 -7.38
N ASN A 33 -0.97 -20.62 -7.29
CA ASN A 33 0.47 -20.71 -7.34
C ASN A 33 1.00 -21.31 -6.02
N PRO A 34 1.75 -22.43 -6.04
CA PRO A 34 2.25 -23.06 -4.83
C PRO A 34 3.13 -22.14 -3.97
N ASP A 35 3.77 -21.13 -4.57
CA ASP A 35 4.62 -20.17 -3.85
C ASP A 35 3.81 -19.13 -3.05
N ILE A 36 2.50 -19.02 -3.29
CA ILE A 36 1.58 -18.03 -2.67
C ILE A 36 0.26 -18.71 -2.27
N ALA A 37 0.23 -20.05 -2.19
CA ALA A 37 -1.00 -20.79 -1.94
C ALA A 37 -1.55 -20.44 -0.56
N VAL A 38 -2.78 -19.93 -0.53
CA VAL A 38 -3.51 -19.57 0.69
C VAL A 38 -4.80 -20.37 0.79
N ASP A 39 -5.19 -20.73 2.01
CA ASP A 39 -6.46 -21.42 2.27
C ASP A 39 -7.68 -20.49 2.14
N GLY A 40 -7.46 -19.17 2.00
CA GLY A 40 -8.51 -18.18 1.83
C GLY A 40 -7.99 -16.75 1.83
N ILE A 41 -8.91 -15.79 1.71
CA ILE A 41 -8.61 -14.35 1.73
C ILE A 41 -9.25 -13.74 2.97
N PHE A 42 -8.45 -13.00 3.74
CA PHE A 42 -8.92 -12.26 4.90
C PHE A 42 -9.30 -10.83 4.53
N GLY A 43 -10.58 -10.61 4.22
CA GLY A 43 -11.07 -9.31 3.72
C GLY A 43 -11.24 -8.23 4.79
N LEU A 44 -10.46 -7.15 4.69
CA LEU A 44 -10.47 -5.98 5.58
C LEU A 44 -11.12 -4.72 4.94
N GLY A 45 -11.99 -4.94 3.94
CA GLY A 45 -12.68 -3.85 3.23
C GLY A 45 -13.74 -3.12 4.06
N GLN A 46 -14.29 -2.02 3.53
CA GLN A 46 -15.32 -1.20 4.20
C GLN A 46 -16.75 -1.76 4.11
N GLN A 47 -16.90 -3.03 3.75
CA GLN A 47 -18.21 -3.65 3.53
C GLN A 47 -18.72 -4.30 4.81
N GLY A 48 -20.05 -4.38 4.97
CA GLY A 48 -20.67 -4.90 6.20
C GLY A 48 -20.32 -6.36 6.54
N LEU A 49 -19.84 -7.15 5.57
CA LEU A 49 -19.38 -8.53 5.78
C LEU A 49 -17.87 -8.63 6.05
N SER A 50 -17.11 -7.53 6.04
CA SER A 50 -15.70 -7.60 6.46
C SER A 50 -15.61 -7.95 7.93
N ILE A 51 -14.52 -8.62 8.31
CA ILE A 51 -14.29 -9.04 9.70
C ILE A 51 -14.39 -7.85 10.67
N ILE A 52 -13.79 -6.70 10.31
CA ILE A 52 -13.81 -5.49 11.14
C ILE A 52 -15.23 -4.97 11.33
N SER A 53 -16.04 -4.94 10.27
CA SER A 53 -17.44 -4.51 10.37
C SER A 53 -18.27 -5.47 11.22
N GLN A 54 -18.03 -6.78 11.12
CA GLN A 54 -18.74 -7.79 11.91
C GLN A 54 -18.38 -7.72 13.39
N LEU A 55 -17.10 -7.51 13.73
CA LEU A 55 -16.66 -7.39 15.12
C LEU A 55 -17.11 -6.05 15.74
N TYR A 56 -17.08 -4.97 14.97
CA TYR A 56 -17.57 -3.66 15.39
C TYR A 56 -19.08 -3.68 15.68
N THR A 57 -19.90 -4.31 14.82
CA THR A 57 -21.35 -4.39 15.07
C THR A 57 -21.71 -5.24 16.29
N GLN A 58 -20.81 -6.14 16.70
CA GLN A 58 -20.93 -6.92 17.94
C GLN A 58 -20.37 -6.18 19.17
N GLY A 59 -19.78 -5.00 19.01
CA GLY A 59 -19.19 -4.21 20.09
C GLY A 59 -17.86 -4.78 20.62
N ILE A 60 -17.18 -5.62 19.85
CA ILE A 60 -15.95 -6.33 20.29
C ILE A 60 -14.70 -5.49 20.02
N THR A 61 -14.66 -4.79 18.88
CA THR A 61 -13.54 -3.93 18.48
C THR A 61 -14.07 -2.56 18.05
N PRO A 62 -13.25 -1.50 18.08
CA PRO A 62 -13.58 -0.28 17.35
C PRO A 62 -13.67 -0.57 15.84
N ASN A 63 -14.28 0.33 15.06
CA ASN A 63 -14.31 0.24 13.61
C ASN A 63 -13.00 0.77 13.00
N VAL A 64 -11.88 0.20 13.47
CA VAL A 64 -10.51 0.57 13.14
C VAL A 64 -9.69 -0.70 13.10
N PHE A 65 -8.74 -0.77 12.19
CA PHE A 65 -7.71 -1.81 12.20
C PHE A 65 -6.38 -1.23 11.76
N SER A 66 -5.28 -1.87 12.16
CA SER A 66 -3.94 -1.40 11.86
C SER A 66 -3.04 -2.57 11.50
N HIS A 67 -2.01 -2.32 10.72
CA HIS A 67 -0.95 -3.31 10.51
C HIS A 67 0.44 -2.68 10.51
N CYS A 68 1.45 -3.49 10.75
CA CYS A 68 2.86 -3.18 10.56
C CYS A 68 3.52 -4.39 9.90
N LEU A 69 3.89 -4.27 8.64
CA LEU A 69 4.52 -5.35 7.86
C LEU A 69 6.04 -5.24 8.00
N ARG A 70 6.71 -6.34 8.34
CA ARG A 70 8.19 -6.35 8.46
C ARG A 70 8.82 -6.22 7.09
N GLY A 71 9.70 -5.24 6.91
CA GLY A 71 10.35 -5.00 5.63
C GLY A 71 11.65 -5.76 5.39
N ASP A 72 12.09 -6.56 6.37
CA ASP A 72 13.24 -7.46 6.27
C ASP A 72 12.91 -8.74 5.47
N SER A 73 13.94 -9.55 5.17
CA SER A 73 13.76 -10.81 4.45
C SER A 73 13.13 -11.92 5.30
N GLY A 74 12.86 -11.66 6.59
CA GLY A 74 12.22 -12.62 7.49
C GLY A 74 10.70 -12.67 7.31
N GLY A 75 10.12 -11.60 6.74
CA GLY A 75 8.67 -11.47 6.56
C GLY A 75 7.93 -11.39 7.89
N GLY A 76 6.59 -11.46 7.81
CA GLY A 76 5.70 -11.34 8.96
C GLY A 76 5.34 -9.90 9.30
N GLY A 77 4.98 -9.66 10.55
CA GLY A 77 4.42 -8.39 11.01
C GLY A 77 3.24 -8.61 11.94
N VAL A 78 2.53 -7.53 12.25
CA VAL A 78 1.40 -7.53 13.18
C VAL A 78 0.16 -6.98 12.48
N LEU A 79 -0.96 -7.67 12.65
CA LEU A 79 -2.30 -7.17 12.33
C LEU A 79 -3.06 -6.98 13.64
N VAL A 80 -3.55 -5.75 13.87
CA VAL A 80 -4.34 -5.39 15.04
C VAL A 80 -5.76 -5.05 14.58
N LEU A 81 -6.76 -5.75 15.11
CA LEU A 81 -8.17 -5.38 14.94
C LEU A 81 -8.53 -4.25 15.92
N GLY A 82 -7.89 -3.11 15.70
CA GLY A 82 -7.92 -1.92 16.54
C GLY A 82 -6.91 -0.88 16.05
N GLU A 83 -6.63 0.11 16.89
CA GLU A 83 -5.71 1.21 16.57
C GLU A 83 -4.36 0.99 17.25
N ILE A 84 -3.28 0.94 16.47
CA ILE A 84 -1.93 1.10 17.00
C ILE A 84 -1.72 2.60 17.24
N VAL A 85 -1.38 2.98 18.46
CA VAL A 85 -1.13 4.38 18.84
C VAL A 85 0.35 4.66 18.77
N GLU A 86 0.74 5.55 17.86
CA GLU A 86 2.12 6.03 17.70
C GLU A 86 2.07 7.56 17.50
N PRO A 87 2.81 8.36 18.30
CA PRO A 87 2.81 9.83 18.23
C PRO A 87 2.99 10.44 16.83
N ASP A 88 3.79 9.81 15.98
CA ASP A 88 4.17 10.35 14.67
C ASP A 88 3.19 9.99 13.54
N ILE A 89 2.03 9.40 13.85
CA ILE A 89 1.03 9.05 12.83
C ILE A 89 0.44 10.31 12.19
N VAL A 90 0.59 10.40 10.87
CA VAL A 90 -0.05 11.41 10.04
C VAL A 90 -1.28 10.81 9.37
N TYR A 91 -2.41 11.54 9.41
CA TYR A 91 -3.67 11.08 8.82
C TYR A 91 -4.03 11.84 7.54
N SER A 92 -4.61 11.11 6.58
CA SER A 92 -5.29 11.63 5.41
C SER A 92 -6.73 11.11 5.35
N PRO A 93 -7.72 11.92 4.91
CA PRO A 93 -9.09 11.44 4.74
C PRO A 93 -9.22 10.26 3.77
N LEU A 94 -10.05 9.29 4.14
CA LEU A 94 -10.55 8.22 3.27
C LEU A 94 -11.82 8.64 2.55
N VAL A 95 -12.09 7.91 1.48
CA VAL A 95 -13.31 7.90 0.67
C VAL A 95 -14.57 7.27 1.27
N PRO A 96 -15.66 7.95 1.70
CA PRO A 96 -16.84 7.21 2.16
C PRO A 96 -17.53 6.39 1.05
N SER A 97 -17.71 5.10 1.30
CA SER A 97 -18.37 4.13 0.39
C SER A 97 -19.84 4.50 0.07
N HIS A 98 -20.57 5.17 0.98
CA HIS A 98 -22.01 5.43 0.84
C HIS A 98 -22.37 6.41 -0.30
N ARG A 99 -21.44 7.26 -0.76
CA ARG A 99 -21.71 8.18 -1.88
C ARG A 99 -21.64 7.51 -3.26
N LEU A 100 -21.15 6.26 -3.35
CA LEU A 100 -21.14 5.48 -4.60
C LEU A 100 -22.55 4.98 -5.01
N ARG A 101 -23.49 4.86 -4.07
CA ARG A 101 -24.82 4.27 -4.35
C ARG A 101 -25.71 5.07 -5.30
N ARG A 102 -25.43 6.36 -5.51
CA ARG A 102 -26.20 7.22 -6.45
C ARG A 102 -25.64 7.18 -7.87
N GLU A 103 -24.33 7.08 -8.05
CA GLU A 103 -23.69 7.05 -9.37
C GLU A 103 -23.52 5.62 -9.93
N VAL A 104 -23.26 4.61 -9.07
CA VAL A 104 -22.99 3.22 -9.50
C VAL A 104 -24.26 2.43 -9.83
N ARG A 105 -25.46 2.94 -9.51
CA ARG A 105 -26.73 2.29 -9.89
C ARG A 105 -26.89 2.11 -11.41
N LYS A 106 -26.13 2.85 -12.23
CA LYS A 106 -26.12 2.69 -13.70
C LYS A 106 -25.05 1.74 -14.23
N ALA A 107 -24.11 1.26 -13.40
CA ALA A 107 -22.92 0.51 -13.82
C ALA A 107 -22.78 -0.87 -13.15
N TRP A 108 -23.90 -1.56 -12.89
CA TRP A 108 -23.92 -2.86 -12.19
C TRP A 108 -23.23 -4.02 -12.94
N ARG A 109 -22.80 -3.82 -14.19
CA ARG A 109 -22.12 -4.85 -15.00
C ARG A 109 -20.57 -4.84 -14.94
N MET A 110 -19.94 -3.91 -14.22
CA MET A 110 -18.47 -3.83 -14.11
C MET A 110 -17.95 -3.62 -12.68
N ALA A 111 -18.77 -3.94 -11.69
CA ALA A 111 -18.54 -3.65 -10.27
C ALA A 111 -17.61 -4.59 -9.44
N PRO A 112 -17.00 -5.71 -9.90
CA PRO A 112 -16.27 -6.58 -8.96
C PRO A 112 -14.96 -5.96 -8.43
N LEU A 113 -14.27 -5.12 -9.22
CA LEU A 113 -12.90 -4.67 -8.91
C LEU A 113 -12.81 -3.32 -8.19
N CYS A 114 -13.94 -2.64 -8.01
CA CYS A 114 -14.02 -1.37 -7.28
C CYS A 114 -14.48 -1.58 -5.82
N LEU A 115 -14.83 -2.81 -5.46
CA LEU A 115 -15.34 -3.21 -4.12
C LEU A 115 -14.24 -3.41 -3.08
N ILE A 116 -12.95 -3.42 -3.47
CA ILE A 116 -11.90 -3.95 -2.61
C ILE A 116 -11.10 -2.87 -1.86
N TRP A 117 -10.72 -1.71 -2.42
CA TRP A 117 -10.18 -0.59 -1.61
C TRP A 117 -9.93 0.67 -2.45
N CYS A 118 -10.95 1.18 -3.14
CA CYS A 118 -10.80 2.47 -3.77
C CYS A 118 -10.76 3.57 -2.69
N ILE A 119 -9.57 4.08 -2.39
CA ILE A 119 -9.43 5.34 -1.66
C ILE A 119 -9.87 6.43 -2.65
N TRP A 120 -11.15 6.76 -2.66
CA TRP A 120 -11.76 7.75 -3.57
C TRP A 120 -11.35 9.18 -3.21
N GLN A 121 -10.07 9.50 -3.19
CA GLN A 121 -9.63 10.82 -2.78
C GLN A 121 -10.28 11.89 -3.71
N LYS A 122 -11.23 12.69 -3.18
CA LYS A 122 -11.70 13.95 -3.82
C LYS A 122 -10.61 15.04 -3.83
N ARG A 123 -9.42 14.65 -3.41
CA ARG A 123 -8.27 15.45 -3.05
C ARG A 123 -7.10 14.83 -3.79
N TYR A 124 -6.34 15.68 -4.44
CA TYR A 124 -5.30 15.30 -5.38
C TYR A 124 -4.14 14.60 -4.67
N MET A 125 -3.73 13.42 -5.15
CA MET A 125 -2.41 12.89 -4.84
C MET A 125 -1.40 13.54 -5.80
N SER A 126 -0.19 13.84 -5.34
CA SER A 126 0.94 14.19 -6.21
C SER A 126 2.19 13.46 -5.78
N ILE A 127 3.15 13.33 -6.70
CA ILE A 127 4.45 12.72 -6.42
C ILE A 127 5.51 13.80 -6.48
N SER A 128 6.40 13.83 -5.50
CA SER A 128 7.58 14.69 -5.51
C SER A 128 8.85 13.86 -5.40
N VAL A 129 9.89 14.25 -6.14
CA VAL A 129 11.22 13.63 -6.10
C VAL A 129 12.20 14.72 -5.70
N ASN A 130 12.95 14.49 -4.62
CA ASN A 130 13.88 15.47 -4.06
C ASN A 130 13.22 16.85 -3.77
N GLY A 131 11.99 16.82 -3.24
CA GLY A 131 11.19 18.01 -2.95
C GLY A 131 10.54 18.70 -4.17
N GLN A 132 10.83 18.26 -5.39
CA GLN A 132 10.21 18.82 -6.60
C GLN A 132 9.00 17.99 -7.03
N THR A 133 7.83 18.62 -7.09
CA THR A 133 6.59 17.98 -7.55
C THR A 133 6.65 17.68 -9.04
N LEU A 134 6.35 16.44 -9.42
CA LEU A 134 6.34 16.00 -10.81
C LEU A 134 5.14 16.58 -11.54
N SER A 135 5.34 16.92 -12.82
CA SER A 135 4.28 17.41 -13.71
C SER A 135 3.38 16.26 -14.20
N ILE A 136 2.52 15.77 -13.31
CA ILE A 136 1.52 14.73 -13.58
C ILE A 136 0.13 15.36 -13.38
N ASP A 137 -0.82 15.13 -14.30
CA ASP A 137 -2.20 15.60 -14.10
C ASP A 137 -2.77 14.96 -12.82
N PRO A 138 -3.14 15.74 -11.80
CA PRO A 138 -3.67 15.19 -10.56
C PRO A 138 -4.90 14.29 -10.73
N LYS A 139 -5.65 14.42 -11.83
CA LYS A 139 -6.80 13.55 -12.16
C LYS A 139 -6.42 12.08 -12.33
N VAL A 140 -5.16 11.79 -12.67
CA VAL A 140 -4.64 10.42 -12.81
C VAL A 140 -4.85 9.60 -11.53
N PHE A 141 -4.75 10.26 -10.38
CA PHE A 141 -4.88 9.63 -9.07
C PHE A 141 -6.30 9.75 -8.48
N VAL A 142 -7.19 10.48 -9.15
CA VAL A 142 -8.58 10.62 -8.74
C VAL A 142 -9.35 9.39 -9.20
N ALA A 143 -10.08 8.77 -8.28
CA ALA A 143 -10.88 7.63 -8.64
C ALA A 143 -12.02 8.01 -9.60
N THR A 144 -12.24 7.19 -10.64
CA THR A 144 -13.30 7.37 -11.64
C THR A 144 -14.04 6.05 -11.88
N SER A 145 -15.14 6.09 -12.62
CA SER A 145 -15.85 4.87 -13.04
C SER A 145 -15.00 3.95 -13.93
N ASN A 146 -13.89 4.44 -14.47
CA ASN A 146 -13.03 3.75 -15.42
C ASN A 146 -11.83 3.07 -14.73
N ASN A 147 -12.02 2.64 -13.48
CA ASN A 147 -11.01 1.90 -12.69
C ASN A 147 -9.77 2.70 -12.26
N GLN A 148 -9.70 4.00 -12.56
CA GLN A 148 -8.63 4.90 -12.09
C GLN A 148 -8.71 5.15 -10.57
N GLY A 149 -7.63 5.69 -10.01
CA GLY A 149 -7.52 6.05 -8.60
C GLY A 149 -6.30 5.46 -7.91
N THR A 150 -6.18 5.73 -6.62
CA THR A 150 -5.14 5.16 -5.76
C THR A 150 -5.78 4.18 -4.78
N ILE A 151 -5.20 3.00 -4.70
CA ILE A 151 -5.57 1.93 -3.78
C ILE A 151 -4.36 1.64 -2.92
N VAL A 152 -4.57 1.41 -1.64
CA VAL A 152 -3.57 0.76 -0.79
C VAL A 152 -3.96 -0.72 -0.75
N ASP A 153 -3.02 -1.66 -0.82
CA ASP A 153 -3.38 -3.07 -0.89
C ASP A 153 -2.30 -3.96 -0.29
N SER A 154 -2.51 -4.40 0.94
CA SER A 154 -1.61 -5.34 1.60
C SER A 154 -1.59 -6.73 0.95
N GLY A 155 -2.51 -7.04 0.04
CA GLY A 155 -2.53 -8.28 -0.73
C GLY A 155 -1.64 -8.25 -1.98
N THR A 156 -1.06 -7.09 -2.32
CA THR A 156 -0.18 -6.93 -3.48
C THR A 156 1.26 -6.72 -3.01
N THR A 157 2.20 -7.55 -3.47
CA THR A 157 3.63 -7.44 -3.10
C THR A 157 4.28 -6.16 -3.63
N LEU A 158 4.06 -5.85 -4.90
CA LEU A 158 4.66 -4.69 -5.58
C LEU A 158 3.78 -3.45 -5.50
N ALA A 159 4.35 -2.30 -5.83
CA ALA A 159 3.56 -1.12 -6.10
C ALA A 159 3.30 -0.96 -7.61
N TYR A 160 2.21 -0.30 -7.97
CA TYR A 160 1.84 -0.02 -9.35
C TYR A 160 1.54 1.46 -9.49
N LEU A 161 2.04 2.12 -10.52
CA LEU A 161 1.63 3.48 -10.88
C LEU A 161 0.73 3.45 -12.09
N ALA A 162 -0.25 4.34 -12.10
CA ALA A 162 -0.99 4.66 -13.32
C ALA A 162 -0.03 5.01 -14.47
N GLU A 163 -0.41 4.68 -15.69
CA GLU A 163 0.49 4.72 -16.86
C GLU A 163 1.12 6.10 -17.05
N GLU A 164 0.29 7.15 -16.94
CA GLU A 164 0.68 8.56 -17.09
C GLU A 164 1.63 9.05 -15.97
N ALA A 165 1.66 8.38 -14.82
CA ALA A 165 2.51 8.72 -13.70
C ALA A 165 3.85 7.97 -13.69
N TYR A 166 3.90 6.79 -14.32
CA TYR A 166 5.05 5.89 -14.24
C TYR A 166 6.31 6.46 -14.90
N ASP A 167 6.22 6.91 -16.17
CA ASP A 167 7.40 7.38 -16.90
C ASP A 167 7.99 8.67 -16.29
N PRO A 168 7.20 9.68 -15.88
CA PRO A 168 7.72 10.85 -15.15
C PRO A 168 8.41 10.47 -13.83
N PHE A 169 7.85 9.50 -13.10
CA PHE A 169 8.41 9.02 -11.85
C PHE A 169 9.78 8.37 -12.04
N VAL A 170 9.88 7.40 -12.94
CA VAL A 170 11.15 6.70 -13.24
C VAL A 170 12.19 7.66 -13.81
N SER A 171 11.76 8.57 -14.69
CA SER A 171 12.66 9.56 -15.29
C SER A 171 13.24 10.53 -14.25
N ALA A 172 12.42 11.00 -13.31
CA ALA A 172 12.87 11.90 -12.25
C ALA A 172 13.87 11.23 -11.29
N ILE A 173 13.62 9.98 -10.89
CA ILE A 173 14.56 9.20 -10.06
C ILE A 173 15.87 8.97 -10.83
N THR A 174 15.79 8.50 -12.08
CA THR A 174 16.98 8.25 -12.91
C THR A 174 17.78 9.53 -13.12
N GLY A 175 17.11 10.65 -13.39
CA GLY A 175 17.73 11.97 -13.52
C GLY A 175 18.46 12.39 -12.25
N ALA A 176 17.88 12.16 -11.08
CA ALA A 176 18.52 12.47 -9.79
C ALA A 176 19.81 11.64 -9.54
N THR A 177 19.90 10.44 -10.11
CA THR A 177 21.13 9.61 -9.98
C THR A 177 22.27 10.03 -10.91
N SER A 178 22.04 10.93 -11.87
CA SER A 178 23.03 11.31 -12.89
C SER A 178 24.34 11.87 -12.31
N GLN A 179 24.27 12.60 -11.20
CA GLN A 179 25.43 13.13 -10.47
C GLN A 179 26.31 12.04 -9.83
N PHE A 180 25.80 10.81 -9.73
CA PHE A 180 26.49 9.64 -9.16
C PHE A 180 26.88 8.61 -10.23
N SER A 181 27.06 9.04 -11.48
CA SER A 181 27.38 8.17 -12.62
C SER A 181 28.63 7.29 -12.43
N GLN A 182 29.55 7.65 -11.52
CA GLN A 182 30.70 6.82 -11.14
C GLN A 182 30.32 5.59 -10.30
N PHE A 183 29.21 5.63 -9.56
CA PHE A 183 28.73 4.57 -8.68
C PHE A 183 27.48 3.86 -9.21
N VAL A 184 26.84 4.43 -10.22
CA VAL A 184 25.57 3.96 -10.77
C VAL A 184 25.72 3.66 -12.25
N ARG A 185 25.45 2.42 -12.62
CA ARG A 185 25.29 2.01 -14.02
C ARG A 185 23.84 1.66 -14.29
N LEU A 186 23.24 2.33 -15.28
CA LEU A 186 21.87 2.07 -15.72
C LEU A 186 21.77 0.73 -16.44
N LEU A 187 20.73 -0.03 -16.11
CA LEU A 187 20.40 -1.32 -16.70
C LEU A 187 18.89 -1.39 -16.97
N VAL A 188 18.48 -2.23 -17.92
CA VAL A 188 17.06 -2.56 -18.12
C VAL A 188 16.91 -4.07 -18.00
N SER A 189 16.03 -4.53 -17.10
CA SER A 189 15.76 -5.95 -16.89
C SER A 189 14.28 -6.22 -17.03
N LYS A 190 13.91 -7.10 -17.97
CA LYS A 190 12.50 -7.46 -18.27
C LYS A 190 11.56 -6.25 -18.45
N GLY A 191 12.07 -5.14 -19.00
CA GLY A 191 11.32 -3.90 -19.20
C GLY A 191 11.28 -2.93 -18.01
N ASN A 192 11.91 -3.29 -16.88
CA ASN A 192 12.02 -2.44 -15.70
C ASN A 192 13.37 -1.72 -15.66
N GLN A 193 13.35 -0.45 -15.24
CA GLN A 193 14.55 0.33 -15.02
C GLN A 193 15.29 -0.18 -13.78
N CYS A 194 16.57 -0.49 -13.95
CA CYS A 194 17.45 -0.98 -12.90
C CYS A 194 18.78 -0.22 -12.87
N TYR A 195 19.49 -0.41 -11.77
CA TYR A 195 20.71 0.31 -11.43
C TYR A 195 21.66 -0.69 -10.80
N GLN A 196 22.82 -0.89 -11.41
CA GLN A 196 23.93 -1.55 -10.74
C GLN A 196 24.64 -0.50 -9.89
N VAL A 197 24.72 -0.74 -8.58
CA VAL A 197 25.16 0.24 -7.59
C VAL A 197 26.34 -0.34 -6.82
N THR A 198 27.40 0.46 -6.65
CA THR A 198 28.61 0.10 -5.90
C THR A 198 28.77 0.84 -4.56
N SER A 199 27.85 1.75 -4.23
CA SER A 199 27.78 2.47 -2.95
C SER A 199 26.40 2.31 -2.29
N SER A 200 26.16 3.02 -1.17
CA SER A 200 24.87 3.00 -0.48
C SER A 200 23.75 3.64 -1.32
N ILE A 201 22.61 2.97 -1.41
CA ILE A 201 21.43 3.51 -2.10
C ILE A 201 20.84 4.74 -1.39
N SER A 202 21.05 4.87 -0.08
CA SER A 202 20.54 6.01 0.69
C SER A 202 21.25 7.33 0.35
N GLU A 203 22.47 7.26 -0.16
CA GLU A 203 23.25 8.44 -0.58
C GLU A 203 23.00 8.81 -2.04
N ILE A 204 22.72 7.81 -2.87
CA ILE A 204 22.61 7.95 -4.32
C ILE A 204 21.20 8.32 -4.75
N PHE A 205 20.19 7.68 -4.16
CA PHE A 205 18.82 7.77 -4.63
C PHE A 205 18.02 8.81 -3.84
N PRO A 206 17.14 9.57 -4.51
CA PRO A 206 16.44 10.68 -3.89
C PRO A 206 15.36 10.21 -2.91
N THR A 207 14.99 11.07 -1.96
CA THR A 207 13.73 10.89 -1.24
C THR A 207 12.55 11.12 -2.18
N VAL A 208 11.55 10.25 -2.10
CA VAL A 208 10.28 10.38 -2.81
C VAL A 208 9.19 10.76 -1.81
N SER A 209 8.23 11.58 -2.21
CA SER A 209 7.06 11.90 -1.38
C SER A 209 5.77 11.66 -2.17
N LEU A 210 4.89 10.84 -1.60
CA LEU A 210 3.50 10.73 -2.03
C LEU A 210 2.67 11.72 -1.21
N ASN A 211 2.27 12.81 -1.83
CA ASN A 211 1.55 13.89 -1.16
C ASN A 211 0.05 13.67 -1.33
N PHE A 212 -0.68 13.62 -0.22
CA PHE A 212 -2.12 13.43 -0.18
C PHE A 212 -2.83 14.71 0.25
N GLY A 213 -4.09 14.87 -0.14
CA GLY A 213 -4.80 16.09 0.21
C GLY A 213 -5.06 16.21 1.71
N GLY A 214 -5.02 17.45 2.20
CA GLY A 214 -4.99 17.74 3.64
C GLY A 214 -3.59 18.03 4.18
N GLY A 215 -2.57 18.03 3.31
CA GLY A 215 -1.19 18.38 3.67
C GLY A 215 -0.37 17.20 4.19
N ALA A 216 -0.93 15.99 4.17
CA ALA A 216 -0.26 14.78 4.61
C ALA A 216 0.66 14.25 3.49
N SER A 217 1.91 13.95 3.81
CA SER A 217 2.88 13.38 2.86
C SER A 217 3.48 12.10 3.41
N MET A 218 3.44 11.04 2.60
CA MET A 218 4.15 9.80 2.89
C MET A 218 5.53 9.86 2.24
N ILE A 219 6.56 9.87 3.09
CA ILE A 219 7.95 9.95 2.68
C ILE A 219 8.45 8.53 2.44
N LEU A 220 8.95 8.28 1.23
CA LEU A 220 9.51 7.00 0.80
C LEU A 220 11.04 7.11 0.71
N LYS A 221 11.71 6.22 1.43
CA LYS A 221 13.15 5.97 1.33
C LYS A 221 13.45 5.13 0.09
N PRO A 222 14.71 5.05 -0.39
CA PRO A 222 15.06 4.22 -1.53
C PRO A 222 14.58 2.76 -1.44
N GLN A 223 14.55 2.17 -0.23
CA GLN A 223 14.06 0.81 0.02
C GLN A 223 12.54 0.64 -0.18
N ASP A 224 11.78 1.75 -0.16
CA ASP A 224 10.32 1.76 -0.32
C ASP A 224 9.89 1.88 -1.80
N TYR A 225 10.84 2.02 -2.72
CA TYR A 225 10.56 2.09 -4.16
C TYR A 225 11.57 1.37 -5.05
N LEU A 226 12.66 0.84 -4.48
CA LEU A 226 13.62 -0.04 -5.15
C LEU A 226 13.57 -1.46 -4.60
N LEU A 227 13.78 -2.42 -5.47
CA LEU A 227 13.93 -3.83 -5.13
C LEU A 227 15.31 -4.32 -5.49
N GLN A 228 15.99 -4.91 -4.52
CA GLN A 228 17.25 -5.58 -4.76
C GLN A 228 17.01 -6.83 -5.60
N GLN A 229 17.83 -7.01 -6.63
CA GLN A 229 17.92 -8.21 -7.46
C GLN A 229 19.27 -8.89 -7.21
N ASN A 230 19.44 -10.07 -7.81
CA ASN A 230 20.70 -10.81 -7.75
C ASN A 230 21.88 -9.93 -8.19
N SER A 231 22.99 -10.00 -7.44
CA SER A 231 24.20 -9.26 -7.76
C SER A 231 24.77 -9.70 -9.11
N THR A 232 25.19 -8.74 -9.93
CA THR A 232 25.85 -9.02 -11.21
C THR A 232 27.29 -8.51 -11.14
N GLY A 233 28.28 -9.39 -11.28
CA GLY A 233 29.70 -9.01 -11.20
C GLY A 233 30.14 -8.41 -9.85
N GLY A 234 29.56 -8.87 -8.74
CA GLY A 234 29.90 -8.42 -7.38
C GLY A 234 29.23 -7.10 -6.94
N ALA A 235 28.47 -6.44 -7.82
CA ALA A 235 27.70 -5.25 -7.48
C ALA A 235 26.20 -5.58 -7.30
N ALA A 236 25.57 -4.90 -6.34
CA ALA A 236 24.13 -5.04 -6.12
C ALA A 236 23.34 -4.39 -7.26
N VAL A 237 22.32 -5.08 -7.74
CA VAL A 237 21.39 -4.54 -8.73
C VAL A 237 20.11 -4.15 -8.01
N TRP A 238 19.65 -2.93 -8.22
CA TRP A 238 18.40 -2.40 -7.67
C TRP A 238 17.49 -2.00 -8.82
N CYS A 239 16.24 -2.45 -8.82
CA CYS A 239 15.26 -2.10 -9.84
C CYS A 239 14.15 -1.25 -9.25
N ILE A 240 13.53 -0.39 -10.06
CA ILE A 240 12.28 0.28 -9.67
C ILE A 240 11.26 -0.81 -9.32
N GLY A 241 10.77 -0.79 -8.08
CA GLY A 241 9.80 -1.75 -7.57
C GLY A 241 8.35 -1.39 -7.89
N PHE A 242 8.11 -0.16 -8.36
CA PHE A 242 6.86 0.23 -8.98
C PHE A 242 6.76 -0.38 -10.38
N GLN A 243 5.59 -0.89 -10.74
CA GLN A 243 5.29 -1.41 -12.08
C GLN A 243 4.33 -0.46 -12.81
N LYS A 244 4.43 -0.43 -14.15
CA LYS A 244 3.47 0.31 -14.98
C LYS A 244 2.12 -0.40 -15.00
N SER A 245 1.08 0.27 -14.52
CA SER A 245 -0.28 -0.28 -14.46
C SER A 245 -0.96 -0.20 -15.83
N LYS A 246 -1.33 -1.36 -16.40
CA LYS A 246 -2.15 -1.43 -17.63
C LYS A 246 -3.59 -0.93 -17.41
N GLY A 247 -4.05 -0.85 -16.16
CA GLY A 247 -5.42 -0.52 -15.77
C GLY A 247 -5.64 0.90 -15.27
N GLN A 248 -4.71 1.82 -15.53
CA GLN A 248 -4.75 3.24 -15.12
C GLN A 248 -4.95 3.46 -13.60
N ARG A 249 -4.62 2.46 -12.79
CA ARG A 249 -4.76 2.49 -11.32
C ARG A 249 -3.40 2.49 -10.65
N THR A 250 -3.28 3.30 -9.60
CA THR A 250 -2.15 3.26 -8.68
C THR A 250 -2.46 2.31 -7.53
N ILE A 251 -1.55 1.41 -7.20
CA ILE A 251 -1.65 0.46 -6.08
C ILE A 251 -0.41 0.63 -5.21
N LEU A 252 -0.61 0.97 -3.95
CA LEU A 252 0.42 1.02 -2.93
C LEU A 252 0.42 -0.33 -2.21
N GLY A 253 1.25 -1.24 -2.69
CA GLY A 253 1.40 -2.58 -2.13
C GLY A 253 2.39 -2.65 -0.98
N ASP A 254 2.72 -3.87 -0.56
CA ASP A 254 3.62 -4.19 0.55
C ASP A 254 4.96 -3.45 0.46
N LEU A 255 5.55 -3.32 -0.74
CA LEU A 255 6.76 -2.53 -0.96
C LEU A 255 6.71 -1.12 -0.33
N VAL A 256 5.55 -0.45 -0.40
CA VAL A 256 5.33 0.88 0.17
C VAL A 256 4.91 0.81 1.64
N LEU A 257 4.18 -0.23 2.03
CA LEU A 257 3.53 -0.36 3.34
C LEU A 257 4.43 -0.96 4.42
N LYS A 258 5.47 -1.69 4.04
CA LYS A 258 6.42 -2.27 4.99
C LYS A 258 7.17 -1.20 5.78
N ASP A 259 7.59 -1.59 6.98
CA ASP A 259 8.25 -0.73 7.98
C ASP A 259 7.49 0.58 8.24
N LYS A 260 6.16 0.47 8.22
CA LYS A 260 5.22 1.52 8.58
C LYS A 260 4.07 0.93 9.37
N ILE A 261 3.68 1.63 10.44
CA ILE A 261 2.38 1.42 11.04
C ILE A 261 1.37 2.07 10.10
N ILE A 262 0.40 1.30 9.60
CA ILE A 262 -0.72 1.81 8.82
C ILE A 262 -2.02 1.61 9.61
N VAL A 263 -2.76 2.69 9.84
CA VAL A 263 -4.03 2.69 10.57
C VAL A 263 -5.17 2.98 9.61
N TYR A 264 -6.18 2.12 9.61
CA TYR A 264 -7.39 2.24 8.81
C TYR A 264 -8.56 2.57 9.72
N ASP A 265 -8.79 3.87 9.95
CA ASP A 265 -9.88 4.38 10.78
C ASP A 265 -11.15 4.52 9.94
N LEU A 266 -11.96 3.45 9.94
CA LEU A 266 -13.22 3.40 9.20
C LEU A 266 -14.33 4.21 9.87
N ALA A 267 -14.28 4.39 11.19
CA ALA A 267 -15.20 5.28 11.90
C ALA A 267 -14.96 6.75 11.54
N GLY A 268 -13.70 7.20 11.61
CA GLY A 268 -13.25 8.55 11.30
C GLY A 268 -13.07 8.83 9.81
N GLN A 269 -13.21 7.80 8.95
CA GLN A 269 -13.01 7.89 7.50
C GLN A 269 -11.66 8.51 7.16
N ARG A 270 -10.59 7.93 7.70
CA ARG A 270 -9.20 8.38 7.50
C ARG A 270 -8.22 7.21 7.55
N ILE A 271 -7.09 7.39 6.89
CA ILE A 271 -5.96 6.45 6.91
C ILE A 271 -4.77 7.19 7.54
N GLY A 272 -4.13 6.54 8.51
CA GLY A 272 -2.96 7.03 9.20
C GLY A 272 -1.73 6.23 8.81
N TRP A 273 -0.56 6.85 8.82
CA TRP A 273 0.71 6.13 8.73
C TRP A 273 1.82 6.81 9.54
N ALA A 274 2.76 6.01 10.02
CA ALA A 274 4.04 6.44 10.58
C ALA A 274 5.14 5.46 10.15
N ASN A 275 6.35 5.97 9.89
CA ASN A 275 7.52 5.09 9.71
C ASN A 275 7.83 4.41 11.04
N TYR A 276 7.99 3.10 11.04
CA TYR A 276 8.21 2.33 12.26
C TYR A 276 8.98 1.05 11.95
N ASP A 277 9.92 0.67 12.81
CA ASP A 277 10.59 -0.63 12.69
C ASP A 277 9.65 -1.73 13.19
N CYS A 278 8.92 -2.35 12.26
CA CYS A 278 7.92 -3.37 12.58
C CYS A 278 8.51 -4.65 13.19
N SER A 279 9.84 -4.80 13.27
CA SER A 279 10.47 -5.91 14.00
C SER A 279 10.44 -5.72 15.52
N LEU A 280 10.10 -4.51 15.99
CA LEU A 280 10.03 -4.14 17.40
C LEU A 280 8.64 -4.32 18.03
N LEU A 281 7.63 -4.72 17.25
CA LEU A 281 6.25 -4.97 17.71
C LEU A 281 6.02 -6.42 18.10
#